data_AF-A5ZYJ0-F1
#
_entry.id   AF-A5ZYJ0-F1
#
_cell.length_a   1.000
_cell.length_b   1.000
_cell.length_c   1.000
_cell.angle_alpha   90.00
_cell.angle_beta   90.00
_cell.angle_gamma   90.00
#
_symmetry.space_group_name_H-M   'P 1'
#
loop_
_entity.id
_entity.type
_entity.pdbx_description
1 polymer ?
#
loop_
_entity_poly.entity_id
_entity_poly.type
_entity_poly.pdbx_seq_one_letter_code
_entity_poly.pdbx_strand_id
1 'polypeptide(L)'
;MEQKNRITEGVIWKQLLIFFFPIVIGTFFQQVYNTADSIVVGRFVGKEALAAVSGSVNQIVTLIVEVFVGLTSGASVIIAQFYGAKDHKNLNRTLHTAYAFAIVTGAIVGLIGFWITEKVLIA
;
A
#
# COMPACT_ATOMS: atom_id res chain seq x y z
N MET A 1 -6.15 -14.14 29.25
CA MET A 1 -6.55 -14.81 27.99
C MET A 1 -5.40 -14.63 27.01
N GLU A 2 -4.42 -15.54 27.09
CA GLU A 2 -3.18 -15.46 26.33
C GLU A 2 -3.39 -16.26 25.03
N GLN A 3 -3.58 -15.57 23.91
CA GLN A 3 -3.69 -16.20 22.60
C GLN A 3 -2.37 -16.89 22.27
N LYS A 4 -2.32 -18.21 22.53
CA LYS A 4 -1.20 -19.09 22.22
C LYS A 4 -1.09 -19.23 20.70
N ASN A 5 -0.43 -18.27 20.05
CA ASN A 5 -0.04 -18.33 18.64
C ASN A 5 0.96 -19.48 18.43
N ARG A 6 0.43 -20.69 18.22
CA ARG A 6 1.19 -21.85 17.77
C ARG A 6 1.37 -21.78 16.26
N ILE A 7 2.20 -20.85 15.79
CA ILE A 7 2.77 -20.94 14.42
C ILE A 7 3.90 -21.99 14.39
N THR A 8 4.42 -22.36 15.56
CA THR A 8 5.53 -23.31 15.73
C THR A 8 5.10 -24.73 16.13
N GLU A 9 3.83 -24.97 16.47
CA GLU A 9 3.35 -26.30 16.91
C GLU A 9 1.97 -26.61 16.29
N GLY A 10 1.96 -27.14 15.06
CA GLY A 10 0.73 -27.56 14.37
C GLY A 10 0.91 -27.72 12.86
N VAL A 11 -0.16 -28.20 12.19
CA VAL A 11 -0.17 -28.42 10.73
C VAL A 11 -0.16 -27.07 10.00
N ILE A 12 1.05 -26.62 9.61
CA ILE A 12 1.34 -25.30 9.01
C ILE A 12 0.36 -24.95 7.88
N TRP A 13 0.00 -25.93 7.04
CA TRP A 13 -0.91 -25.75 5.91
C TRP A 13 -2.31 -25.25 6.29
N LYS A 14 -2.86 -25.66 7.44
CA LYS A 14 -4.21 -25.25 7.86
C LYS A 14 -4.24 -23.79 8.32
N GLN A 15 -3.20 -23.34 9.04
CA GLN A 15 -3.05 -21.93 9.41
C GLN A 15 -2.72 -21.07 8.20
N LEU A 16 -1.86 -21.54 7.30
CA LEU A 16 -1.54 -20.83 6.07
C LEU A 16 -2.80 -20.58 5.23
N LEU A 17 -3.68 -21.59 5.09
CA LEU A 17 -4.96 -21.45 4.37
C LEU A 17 -5.92 -20.44 5.03
N ILE A 18 -5.97 -20.40 6.37
CA ILE A 18 -6.81 -19.44 7.11
C ILE A 18 -6.31 -18.00 6.96
N PHE A 19 -5.00 -17.78 6.84
CA PHE A 19 -4.44 -16.45 6.54
C PHE A 19 -4.50 -16.11 5.05
N PHE A 20 -4.36 -17.10 4.17
CA PHE A 20 -4.40 -16.94 2.72
C PHE A 20 -5.77 -16.47 2.24
N PHE A 21 -6.86 -17.10 2.71
CA PHE A 21 -8.21 -16.77 2.28
C PHE A 21 -8.58 -15.27 2.43
N PRO A 22 -8.39 -14.64 3.61
CA PRO A 22 -8.68 -13.23 3.79
C PRO A 22 -7.73 -12.32 2.99
N ILE A 23 -6.46 -12.69 2.82
CA ILE A 23 -5.51 -11.91 2.01
C ILE A 23 -5.95 -11.91 0.54
N VAL A 24 -6.28 -13.08 -0.02
CA VAL A 24 -6.74 -13.20 -1.42
C VAL A 24 -8.05 -12.48 -1.66
N ILE A 25 -9.01 -12.60 -0.72
CA ILE A 25 -10.25 -11.84 -0.82
C ILE A 25 -9.97 -10.34 -0.78
N GLY A 26 -9.11 -9.89 0.13
CA GLY A 26 -8.72 -8.47 0.24
C GLY A 26 -8.11 -7.94 -1.05
N THR A 27 -7.14 -8.65 -1.63
CA THR A 27 -6.50 -8.25 -2.88
C THR A 27 -7.45 -8.35 -4.08
N PHE A 28 -8.36 -9.33 -4.09
CA PHE A 28 -9.40 -9.44 -5.12
C PHE A 28 -10.35 -8.23 -5.09
N PHE A 29 -10.85 -7.84 -3.92
CA PHE A 29 -11.68 -6.65 -3.78
C PHE A 29 -10.92 -5.37 -4.14
N GLN A 30 -9.64 -5.27 -3.77
CA GLN A 30 -8.79 -4.16 -4.19
C GLN A 30 -8.67 -4.07 -5.72
N GLN A 31 -8.51 -5.21 -6.40
CA GLN A 31 -8.42 -5.24 -7.87
C GLN A 31 -9.76 -4.89 -8.53
N VAL A 32 -10.89 -5.35 -7.96
CA VAL A 32 -12.23 -4.98 -8.40
C VAL A 32 -12.45 -3.47 -8.24
N TYR A 33 -11.99 -2.87 -7.12
CA TYR A 33 -12.07 -1.43 -6.91
C TYR A 33 -11.28 -0.64 -7.95
N ASN A 34 -10.01 -1.02 -8.20
CA ASN A 34 -9.18 -0.39 -9.22
C ASN A 34 -9.80 -0.50 -10.62
N THR A 35 -10.43 -1.64 -10.94
CA THR A 35 -11.09 -1.88 -12.22
C THR A 35 -12.37 -1.05 -12.34
N ALA A 36 -13.18 -1.00 -11.28
CA ALA A 36 -14.41 -0.21 -11.26
C ALA A 36 -14.12 1.29 -11.36
N ASP A 37 -13.11 1.79 -10.64
CA ASP A 37 -12.66 3.18 -10.73
C ASP A 37 -12.24 3.53 -12.15
N SER A 38 -11.41 2.69 -12.77
CA SER A 38 -11.00 2.85 -14.17
C SER A 38 -12.19 2.87 -15.16
N ILE A 39 -13.18 1.99 -14.97
CA ILE A 39 -14.40 1.96 -15.81
C ILE A 39 -15.26 3.21 -15.59
N VAL A 40 -15.43 3.65 -14.35
CA VAL A 40 -16.24 4.82 -13.99
C VAL A 40 -15.61 6.08 -14.55
N VAL A 41 -14.30 6.30 -14.34
CA VAL A 41 -13.56 7.40 -14.95
C VAL A 41 -13.67 7.35 -16.47
N GLY A 42 -13.63 6.15 -17.05
CA GLY A 42 -13.73 5.96 -18.50
C GLY A 42 -15.09 6.28 -19.11
N ARG A 43 -16.17 6.08 -18.34
CA ARG A 43 -17.54 6.38 -18.76
C ARG A 43 -17.98 7.81 -18.45
N PHE A 44 -17.54 8.39 -17.33
CA PHE A 44 -18.03 9.69 -16.85
C PHE A 44 -17.20 10.89 -17.31
N VAL A 45 -15.89 10.74 -17.56
CA VAL A 45 -15.01 11.88 -17.90
C VAL A 45 -14.75 11.96 -19.43
N GLY A 46 -15.10 10.92 -20.18
CA GLY A 46 -14.95 10.84 -21.65
C GLY A 46 -13.63 10.17 -22.09
N LYS A 47 -13.62 9.53 -23.27
CA LYS A 47 -12.46 8.76 -23.78
C LYS A 47 -11.15 9.57 -23.84
N GLU A 48 -11.23 10.87 -24.08
CA GLU A 48 -10.07 11.77 -24.15
C GLU A 48 -9.50 12.09 -22.77
N ALA A 49 -10.34 12.35 -21.76
CA ALA A 49 -9.90 12.54 -20.39
C ALA A 49 -9.42 11.23 -19.76
N LEU A 50 -10.05 10.10 -20.09
CA LEU A 50 -9.53 8.79 -19.69
C LEU A 50 -8.19 8.50 -20.37
N ALA A 51 -7.98 8.83 -21.65
CA ALA A 51 -6.69 8.62 -22.31
C ALA A 51 -5.58 9.53 -21.73
N ALA A 52 -5.91 10.77 -21.37
CA ALA A 52 -4.99 11.69 -20.72
C ALA A 52 -4.66 11.26 -19.27
N VAL A 53 -5.67 10.81 -18.52
CA VAL A 53 -5.52 10.35 -17.12
C VAL A 53 -4.91 8.94 -17.04
N SER A 54 -5.23 8.03 -17.95
CA SER A 54 -4.79 6.61 -17.95
C SER A 54 -3.51 6.35 -18.74
N GLY A 55 -3.04 7.34 -19.51
CA GLY A 55 -1.81 7.24 -20.28
C GLY A 55 -0.57 7.50 -19.42
N SER A 56 0.32 8.36 -19.92
CA SER A 56 1.62 8.66 -19.29
C SER A 56 1.51 9.19 -17.86
N VAL A 57 0.43 9.90 -17.52
CA VAL A 57 0.20 10.45 -16.18
C VAL A 57 -0.04 9.33 -15.15
N ASN A 58 -0.90 8.35 -15.45
CA ASN A 58 -1.13 7.22 -14.54
C ASN A 58 0.15 6.41 -14.34
N GLN A 59 0.93 6.22 -15.39
CA GLN A 59 2.19 5.47 -15.30
C GLN A 59 3.20 6.16 -14.37
N ILE A 60 3.31 7.49 -14.45
CA ILE A 60 4.18 8.29 -13.57
C ILE A 60 3.68 8.25 -12.12
N VAL A 61 2.37 8.44 -11.91
CA VAL A 61 1.76 8.37 -10.57
C VAL A 61 1.94 6.98 -9.97
N THR A 62 1.69 5.93 -10.74
CA THR A 62 1.86 4.52 -10.31
C THR A 62 3.30 4.23 -9.96
N LEU A 63 4.28 4.71 -10.74
CA LEU A 63 5.70 4.56 -10.42
C LEU A 63 6.06 5.16 -9.05
N ILE A 64 5.61 6.40 -8.79
CA ILE A 64 5.83 7.06 -7.51
C ILE A 64 5.18 6.25 -6.40
N VAL A 65 3.92 5.85 -6.57
CA VAL A 65 3.17 5.04 -5.59
C VAL A 65 3.87 3.71 -5.33
N GLU A 66 4.38 3.01 -6.34
CA GLU A 66 5.06 1.72 -6.17
C GLU A 66 6.37 1.85 -5.39
N VAL A 67 7.12 2.96 -5.55
CA VAL A 67 8.30 3.24 -4.71
C VAL A 67 7.88 3.38 -3.25
N PHE A 68 6.76 4.05 -2.97
CA PHE A 68 6.21 4.18 -1.61
C PHE A 68 5.70 2.86 -1.04
N VAL A 69 5.03 2.06 -1.85
CA VAL A 69 4.57 0.72 -1.48
C VAL A 69 5.77 -0.16 -1.15
N GLY A 70 6.85 -0.11 -1.94
CA GLY A 70 8.09 -0.82 -1.68
C GLY A 70 8.74 -0.41 -0.34
N LEU A 71 8.83 0.89 -0.08
CA LEU A 71 9.39 1.43 1.17
C LEU A 71 8.55 1.01 2.39
N THR A 72 7.23 1.06 2.27
CA THR A 72 6.28 0.65 3.32
C THR A 72 6.32 -0.86 3.56
N SER A 73 6.47 -1.65 2.50
CA SER A 73 6.63 -3.10 2.59
C SER A 73 7.91 -3.47 3.36
N GLY A 74 9.03 -2.80 3.07
CA GLY A 74 10.29 -2.97 3.81
C GLY A 74 10.15 -2.66 5.30
N ALA A 75 9.49 -1.54 5.64
CA ALA A 75 9.19 -1.20 7.04
C ALA A 75 8.29 -2.24 7.72
N SER A 76 7.30 -2.78 7.00
CA SER A 76 6.38 -3.81 7.51
C SER A 76 7.11 -5.12 7.83
N VAL A 77 8.11 -5.49 7.04
CA VAL A 77 8.96 -6.67 7.33
C VAL A 77 9.73 -6.48 8.64
N ILE A 78 10.32 -5.30 8.86
CA ILE A 78 11.04 -4.98 10.11
C ILE A 78 10.08 -5.03 11.31
N ILE A 79 8.87 -4.48 11.17
CA ILE A 79 7.83 -4.53 12.20
C ILE A 79 7.45 -5.98 12.52
N ALA A 80 7.26 -6.83 11.50
CA ALA A 80 6.95 -8.24 11.66
C ALA A 80 8.08 -9.01 12.38
N GLN A 81 9.35 -8.69 12.09
CA GLN A 81 10.50 -9.26 12.79
C GLN A 81 10.52 -8.89 14.28
N PHE A 82 10.33 -7.61 14.62
CA PHE A 82 10.26 -7.17 16.03
C PHE A 82 9.05 -7.77 16.77
N TYR A 83 7.92 -7.89 16.08
CA TYR A 83 6.73 -8.55 16.61
C TYR A 83 7.00 -10.04 16.90
N GLY A 84 7.65 -10.75 15.98
CA GLY A 84 8.06 -12.15 16.15
C GLY A 84 9.08 -12.36 17.26
N ALA A 85 10.00 -11.40 17.46
CA ALA A 85 10.99 -11.40 18.53
C ALA A 85 10.41 -11.07 19.93
N LYS A 86 9.10 -10.77 20.04
CA LYS A 86 8.43 -10.29 21.26
C LYS A 86 9.06 -9.03 21.87
N ASP A 87 9.77 -8.24 21.06
CA ASP A 87 10.40 -6.99 21.51
C ASP A 87 9.42 -5.83 21.37
N HIS A 88 8.51 -5.73 22.35
CA HIS A 88 7.47 -4.70 22.38
C HIS A 88 8.02 -3.27 22.45
N LYS A 89 9.24 -3.08 23.00
CA LYS A 89 9.87 -1.76 23.14
C LYS A 89 10.32 -1.25 21.78
N ASN A 90 11.05 -2.08 21.03
CA ASN A 90 11.48 -1.73 19.68
C ASN A 90 10.31 -1.74 18.68
N LEU A 91 9.30 -2.60 18.86
CA LEU A 91 8.07 -2.59 18.07
C LEU A 91 7.36 -1.22 18.15
N ASN A 92 7.07 -0.72 19.36
CA ASN A 92 6.39 0.56 19.54
C ASN A 92 7.22 1.73 18.99
N ARG A 93 8.55 1.69 19.14
CA ARG A 93 9.44 2.72 18.62
C ARG A 93 9.47 2.71 17.09
N THR A 94 9.53 1.53 16.48
CA THR A 94 9.48 1.36 15.02
C THR A 94 8.12 1.78 14.47
N LEU A 95 7.01 1.46 15.13
CA LEU A 95 5.68 1.89 14.71
C LEU A 95 5.53 3.41 14.73
N HIS A 96 5.93 4.07 15.82
CA HIS A 96 5.89 5.55 15.88
C HIS A 96 6.79 6.18 14.81
N THR A 97 7.96 5.60 14.58
CA THR A 97 8.89 6.08 13.55
C THR A 97 8.31 5.86 12.15
N ALA A 98 7.67 4.71 11.89
CA ALA A 98 7.03 4.40 10.62
C ALA A 98 5.83 5.34 10.35
N TYR A 99 5.00 5.64 11.35
CA TYR A 99 3.91 6.60 11.21
C TYR A 99 4.43 8.02 10.99
N ALA A 100 5.41 8.48 11.78
CA ALA A 100 6.02 9.78 11.59
C ALA A 100 6.65 9.90 10.20
N PHE A 101 7.35 8.85 9.76
CA PHE A 101 7.95 8.76 8.44
C PHE A 101 6.91 8.74 7.33
N ALA A 102 5.80 8.01 7.48
CA ALA A 102 4.70 8.01 6.51
C ALA A 102 4.05 9.39 6.36
N ILE A 103 3.81 10.10 7.47
CA ILE A 103 3.25 11.46 7.45
C ILE A 103 4.22 12.44 6.78
N VAL A 104 5.49 12.43 7.19
CA VAL A 104 6.51 13.35 6.64
C VAL A 104 6.70 13.08 5.15
N THR A 105 6.87 11.82 4.77
CA THR A 105 7.13 11.49 3.36
C THR A 105 5.88 11.70 2.51
N GLY A 106 4.69 11.41 3.02
CA GLY A 106 3.42 11.73 2.36
C GLY A 106 3.23 13.24 2.17
N ALA A 107 3.56 14.06 3.17
CA ALA A 107 3.49 15.52 3.05
C ALA A 107 4.49 16.07 2.02
N ILE A 108 5.73 15.57 2.02
CA ILE A 108 6.76 15.95 1.04
C ILE A 108 6.30 15.59 -0.38
N VAL A 109 5.80 14.37 -0.58
CA VAL A 109 5.34 13.90 -1.90
C VAL A 109 4.10 14.66 -2.35
N GLY A 110 3.18 14.98 -1.45
CA GLY A 110 2.02 15.81 -1.76
C GLY A 110 2.42 17.21 -2.21
N LEU A 111 3.38 17.84 -1.53
CA LEU A 111 3.92 19.15 -1.89
C LEU A 111 4.66 19.13 -3.23
N ILE A 112 5.52 18.13 -3.44
CA ILE A 112 6.24 17.93 -4.71
C ILE A 112 5.27 17.64 -5.84
N GLY A 113 4.27 16.79 -5.59
CA GLY A 113 3.20 16.46 -6.52
C GLY A 113 2.46 17.72 -6.97
N PHE A 114 2.05 18.58 -6.03
CA PHE A 114 1.37 19.84 -6.33
C PHE A 114 2.20 20.76 -7.25
N TRP A 115 3.51 20.86 -7.00
CA TRP A 115 4.43 21.66 -7.83
C TRP A 115 4.68 21.04 -9.22
N ILE A 116 4.74 19.72 -9.31
CA ILE A 116 4.96 19.01 -10.57
C ILE A 116 3.68 18.98 -11.42
N THR A 117 2.50 18.91 -10.82
CA THR A 117 1.22 18.93 -11.54
C THR A 117 1.12 20.15 -12.44
N GLU A 118 1.51 21.34 -11.95
CA GLU A 118 1.47 22.57 -12.77
C GLU A 118 2.44 22.50 -13.96
N LYS A 119 3.63 21.89 -13.81
CA LYS A 119 4.58 21.70 -14.91
C LYS A 119 4.21 20.59 -15.90
N VAL A 120 3.50 19.56 -15.44
CA VAL A 120 3.08 18.42 -16.27
C VAL A 120 1.79 18.72 -17.04
N LEU A 121 0.90 19.57 -16.51
CA LEU A 121 -0.35 19.92 -17.19
C LEU A 121 -0.18 20.97 -18.30
N ILE A 122 0.94 21.72 -18.28
CA ILE A 122 1.26 22.79 -19.24
C ILE A 122 2.16 22.27 -20.39
N ALA A 123 2.68 21.04 -20.30
CA ALA A 123 3.52 20.38 -21.31
C ALA A 123 2.72 19.36 -22.13
#